data_AF-G7ZE12-F1
#
_entry.id   AF-G7ZE12-F1
#
_cell.length_a   1.000
_cell.length_b   1.000
_cell.length_c   1.000
_cell.angle_alpha   90.00
_cell.angle_beta   90.00
_cell.angle_gamma   90.00
#
_symmetry.space_group_name_H-M   'P 1'
#
loop_
_entity.id
_entity.type
_entity.pdbx_description
1 polymer ?
#
loop_
_entity_poly.entity_id
_entity_poly.type
_entity_poly.pdbx_seq_one_letter_code
_entity_poly.pdbx_strand_id
1 'polypeptide(L)'
;MADIQQKTVVRLYEDEGNGLSFNRSEFDLSDFGGHLPIVGDLIIDPGVAQGLDRNEPTNRTIFEVTARYFAPGSRDDGYTYVCFVVKPRAGTYKEADIL
;
A
#
# COMPACT_ATOMS: atom_id res chain seq x y z
N MET A 1 -4.59 -33.25 -7.31
CA MET A 1 -5.36 -32.17 -6.66
C MET A 1 -4.76 -30.87 -7.15
N ALA A 2 -5.54 -30.01 -7.80
CA ALA A 2 -5.06 -28.69 -8.19
C ALA A 2 -4.92 -27.88 -6.90
N ASP A 3 -3.71 -27.44 -6.61
CA ASP A 3 -3.44 -26.52 -5.52
C ASP A 3 -4.14 -25.21 -5.89
N ILE A 4 -5.23 -24.88 -5.20
CA ILE A 4 -5.88 -23.58 -5.39
C ILE A 4 -4.93 -22.59 -4.73
N GLN A 5 -4.06 -21.98 -5.53
CA GLN A 5 -3.16 -20.96 -5.05
C GLN A 5 -4.01 -19.74 -4.65
N GLN A 6 -4.37 -19.68 -3.37
CA GLN A 6 -5.10 -18.56 -2.79
C GLN A 6 -4.23 -17.31 -2.95
N LYS A 7 -4.62 -16.43 -3.87
CA LYS A 7 -3.87 -15.22 -4.17
C LYS A 7 -4.34 -14.09 -3.24
N THR A 8 -3.37 -13.45 -2.59
CA THR A 8 -3.62 -12.33 -1.68
C THR A 8 -3.46 -11.03 -2.44
N VAL A 9 -4.52 -10.21 -2.45
CA VAL A 9 -4.55 -8.89 -3.06
C VAL A 9 -4.58 -7.85 -1.95
N VAL A 10 -3.65 -6.90 -2.01
CA VAL A 10 -3.52 -5.79 -1.09
C VAL A 10 -4.13 -4.55 -1.72
N ARG A 11 -5.02 -3.88 -0.98
CA ARG A 11 -5.67 -2.62 -1.38
C ARG A 11 -5.31 -1.51 -0.41
N LEU A 12 -4.97 -0.34 -0.93
CA LEU A 12 -4.73 0.84 -0.11
C LEU A 12 -5.95 1.77 -0.12
N TYR A 13 -6.33 2.23 1.06
CA TYR A 13 -7.34 3.26 1.26
C TYR A 13 -6.72 4.43 2.01
N GLU A 14 -6.81 5.64 1.48
CA GLU A 14 -6.32 6.84 2.15
C GLU A 14 -7.36 7.35 3.15
N ASP A 15 -6.90 7.76 4.32
CA ASP A 15 -7.73 8.43 5.33
C ASP A 15 -7.79 9.95 5.05
N GLU A 16 -8.97 10.41 4.63
CA GLU A 16 -9.27 11.81 4.33
C GLU A 16 -9.82 12.56 5.56
N GLY A 17 -9.90 11.91 6.73
CA GLY A 17 -10.41 12.44 7.99
C GLY A 17 -11.93 12.40 8.15
N ASN A 18 -12.70 12.38 7.04
CA ASN A 18 -14.16 12.20 7.05
C ASN A 18 -14.62 10.88 6.41
N GLY A 19 -13.67 10.04 5.96
CA GLY A 19 -13.93 8.81 5.24
C GLY A 19 -12.66 8.23 4.64
N LEU A 20 -12.82 7.08 3.99
CA LEU A 20 -11.74 6.36 3.33
C LEU A 20 -11.90 6.44 1.80
N SER A 21 -10.85 6.87 1.10
CA SER A 21 -10.82 6.90 -0.36
C SER A 21 -9.97 5.75 -0.89
N PHE A 22 -10.46 4.99 -1.88
CA PHE A 22 -9.65 3.93 -2.46
C PHE A 22 -8.55 4.56 -3.33
N ASN A 23 -7.28 4.30 -3.02
CA ASN A 23 -6.10 4.84 -3.72
C ASN A 23 -5.98 4.32 -5.17
N ARG A 24 -6.92 3.48 -5.63
CA ARG A 24 -6.99 2.87 -6.98
C ARG A 24 -5.83 1.95 -7.36
N SER A 25 -4.87 1.75 -6.45
CA SER A 25 -3.79 0.78 -6.60
C SER A 25 -4.18 -0.54 -5.91
N GLU A 26 -4.11 -1.63 -6.67
CA GLU A 26 -4.12 -2.99 -6.15
C GLU A 26 -2.71 -3.55 -6.27
N PHE A 27 -2.23 -4.19 -5.23
CA PHE A 27 -0.92 -4.82 -5.17
C PHE A 27 -1.07 -6.31 -4.91
N ASP A 28 -0.19 -7.11 -5.48
CA ASP A 28 -0.03 -8.49 -5.08
C ASP A 28 0.93 -8.57 -3.89
N LEU A 29 0.82 -9.62 -3.07
CA LEU A 29 1.74 -9.80 -1.94
C LEU A 29 3.21 -9.88 -2.38
N SER A 30 3.47 -10.33 -3.61
CA SER A 30 4.81 -10.36 -4.21
C SER A 30 5.41 -8.98 -4.42
N ASP A 31 4.60 -7.93 -4.58
CA ASP A 31 5.08 -6.55 -4.74
C ASP A 31 5.76 -6.04 -3.45
N PHE A 32 5.44 -6.68 -2.31
CA PHE A 32 6.07 -6.45 -1.01
C PHE A 32 7.11 -7.52 -0.66
N GLY A 33 7.63 -8.24 -1.65
CA GLY A 33 8.60 -9.32 -1.44
C GLY A 33 8.03 -10.54 -0.72
N GLY A 34 6.70 -10.74 -0.75
CA GLY A 34 6.03 -11.84 -0.04
C GLY A 34 5.68 -11.53 1.41
N HIS A 35 6.02 -10.33 1.90
CA HIS A 35 5.70 -9.88 3.25
C HIS A 35 4.43 -9.05 3.26
N LEU A 36 3.54 -9.30 4.22
CA LEU A 36 2.34 -8.48 4.39
C LEU A 36 2.63 -7.34 5.37
N PRO A 37 2.58 -6.07 4.94
CA PRO A 37 2.76 -4.94 5.84
C PRO A 37 1.85 -4.98 7.07
N ILE A 38 2.34 -4.42 8.17
CA ILE A 38 1.64 -4.27 9.45
C ILE A 38 1.38 -2.79 9.76
N VAL A 39 0.54 -2.54 10.77
CA VAL A 39 0.29 -1.18 11.25
C VAL A 39 1.60 -0.58 11.78
N GLY A 40 1.91 0.64 11.35
CA GLY A 40 3.16 1.35 11.65
C GLY A 40 4.22 1.22 10.55
N ASP A 41 4.07 0.30 9.60
CA ASP A 41 4.98 0.23 8.45
C ASP A 41 4.79 1.44 7.52
N LEU A 42 5.88 1.78 6.83
CA LEU A 42 5.92 2.86 5.84
C LEU A 42 6.08 2.25 4.45
N ILE A 43 5.12 2.49 3.56
CA ILE A 43 5.17 2.05 2.17
C ILE A 43 5.58 3.24 1.30
N ILE A 44 6.62 3.07 0.49
CA ILE A 44 7.06 4.09 -0.47
C ILE A 44 6.23 3.92 -1.74
N ASP A 45 5.56 4.98 -2.19
CA ASP A 45 4.92 4.99 -3.50
C ASP A 45 6.01 4.84 -4.59
N PRO A 46 5.95 3.82 -5.47
CA PRO A 46 6.87 3.72 -6.59
C PRO A 46 6.73 4.89 -7.57
N GLY A 47 5.56 5.55 -7.59
CA GLY A 47 5.27 6.72 -8.40
C GLY A 47 5.87 8.02 -7.84
N VAL A 48 5.98 8.99 -8.74
CA VAL A 48 6.23 10.40 -8.44
C VAL A 48 5.34 11.22 -9.36
N ALA A 49 4.78 12.33 -8.88
CA ALA A 49 3.93 13.17 -9.71
C ALA A 49 4.68 13.64 -10.97
N GLN A 50 3.98 13.66 -12.09
CA GLN A 50 4.59 13.96 -13.38
C GLN A 50 5.29 15.32 -13.37
N GLY A 51 6.54 15.36 -13.82
CA GLY A 51 7.35 16.58 -13.89
C GLY A 51 8.14 16.91 -12.63
N LEU A 52 8.01 16.12 -11.56
CA LEU A 52 8.84 16.24 -10.35
C LEU A 52 10.06 15.30 -10.42
N ASP A 53 11.16 15.71 -9.78
CA ASP A 53 12.38 14.89 -9.67
C ASP A 53 12.17 13.81 -8.61
N ARG A 54 12.36 12.54 -9.01
CA ARG A 54 12.24 11.38 -8.12
C ARG A 54 13.37 11.25 -7.11
N ASN A 55 14.49 11.93 -7.33
CA ASN A 55 15.63 11.93 -6.41
C ASN A 55 15.48 12.98 -5.30
N GLU A 56 14.48 13.86 -5.42
CA GLU A 56 14.14 14.82 -4.37
C GLU A 56 13.16 14.14 -3.38
N PRO A 57 13.59 13.82 -2.14
CA PRO A 57 12.79 13.03 -1.20
C PRO A 57 11.42 13.64 -0.90
N THR A 58 11.32 14.96 -0.94
CA THR A 58 10.07 15.68 -0.68
C THR A 58 9.03 15.51 -1.78
N ASN A 59 9.42 15.07 -2.98
CA ASN A 59 8.52 14.73 -4.08
C ASN A 59 7.99 13.29 -4.02
N ARG A 60 8.51 12.46 -3.10
CA ARG A 60 8.08 11.07 -2.90
C ARG A 60 6.91 11.04 -1.92
N THR A 61 5.92 10.20 -2.22
CA THR A 61 4.81 9.91 -1.30
C THR A 61 5.15 8.69 -0.45
N ILE A 62 4.95 8.81 0.86
CA ILE A 62 5.04 7.71 1.81
C ILE A 62 3.65 7.49 2.40
N PHE A 63 3.20 6.25 2.36
CA PHE A 63 1.97 5.79 2.97
C PHE A 63 2.28 5.12 4.31
N GLU A 64 1.90 5.77 5.41
CA GLU A 64 1.95 5.17 6.74
C GLU A 64 0.73 4.27 6.94
N VAL A 65 0.92 2.98 7.23
CA VAL A 65 -0.19 2.05 7.48
C VAL A 65 -0.75 2.29 8.87
N THR A 66 -1.98 2.80 8.97
CA THR A 66 -2.64 3.14 10.23
C THR A 66 -3.64 2.09 10.69
N ALA A 67 -4.21 1.31 9.76
CA ALA A 67 -5.07 0.18 10.08
C ALA A 67 -4.99 -0.92 9.01
N ARG A 68 -5.38 -2.13 9.40
CA ARG A 68 -5.42 -3.31 8.52
C ARG A 68 -6.72 -4.07 8.71
N TYR A 69 -7.37 -4.38 7.60
CA TYR A 69 -8.61 -5.15 7.55
C TYR A 69 -8.38 -6.41 6.70
N PHE A 70 -8.75 -7.57 7.26
CA PHE A 70 -8.78 -8.82 6.51
C PHE A 70 -10.21 -9.10 6.07
N ALA A 71 -10.41 -9.36 4.78
CA ALA A 71 -11.70 -9.73 4.22
C ALA A 71 -11.66 -11.17 3.70
N PRO A 72 -11.61 -12.18 4.61
CA PRO A 72 -11.51 -13.59 4.22
C PRO A 72 -12.77 -14.04 3.47
N GLY A 73 -12.60 -14.76 2.36
CA GLY A 73 -13.72 -15.31 1.58
C GLY A 73 -14.69 -14.26 1.02
N SER A 74 -14.26 -13.00 0.93
CA SER A 74 -15.13 -11.88 0.51
C SER A 74 -15.54 -11.94 -0.96
N ARG A 75 -14.98 -12.87 -1.75
CA ARG A 75 -15.36 -13.10 -3.15
C ARG A 75 -15.26 -14.58 -3.52
N ASP A 76 -16.17 -15.00 -4.39
CA ASP A 76 -16.20 -16.34 -4.99
C ASP A 76 -15.07 -16.55 -6.03
N ASP A 77 -14.21 -15.54 -6.23
CA ASP A 77 -13.10 -15.55 -7.19
C ASP A 77 -11.82 -16.22 -6.65
N GLY A 78 -11.82 -16.66 -5.39
CA GLY A 78 -10.69 -17.32 -4.75
C GLY A 78 -9.59 -16.36 -4.24
N TYR A 79 -9.81 -15.05 -4.31
CA TYR A 79 -8.87 -14.06 -3.76
C TYR A 79 -9.14 -13.75 -2.29
N THR A 80 -8.06 -13.51 -1.55
CA THR A 80 -8.15 -12.91 -0.21
C THR A 80 -7.72 -11.46 -0.30
N TYR A 81 -8.61 -10.55 0.10
CA TYR A 81 -8.30 -9.13 0.12
C TYR A 81 -7.81 -8.73 1.50
N VAL A 82 -6.70 -8.02 1.53
CA VAL A 82 -6.22 -7.29 2.70
C VAL A 82 -6.26 -5.81 2.37
N CYS A 83 -7.02 -5.05 3.15
CA CYS A 83 -7.15 -3.62 2.96
C CYS A 83 -6.32 -2.90 4.02
N PHE A 84 -5.41 -2.03 3.60
CA PHE A 84 -4.71 -1.11 4.48
C PHE A 84 -5.37 0.26 4.41
N VAL A 85 -5.57 0.84 5.58
CA VAL A 85 -5.80 2.28 5.68
C VAL A 85 -4.44 2.92 5.85
N VAL A 86 -4.18 3.92 5.02
CA VAL A 86 -2.92 4.63 4.98
C VAL A 86 -3.10 6.13 5.15
N LYS A 87 -2.09 6.76 5.73
CA LYS A 87 -1.98 8.21 5.77
C LYS A 87 -0.83 8.65 4.86
N PRO A 88 -1.09 9.38 3.77
CA PRO A 88 -0.04 9.88 2.90
C PRO A 88 0.73 11.03 3.59
N ARG A 89 2.02 11.09 3.34
CA ARG A 89 2.87 12.25 3.64
C ARG A 89 4.00 12.36 2.61
N ALA A 90 4.57 13.55 2.51
CA ALA A 90 5.83 13.72 1.79
C ALA A 90 6.99 13.02 2.54
N GLY A 91 7.95 12.54 1.77
CA GLY A 91 9.26 12.18 2.30
C GLY A 91 10.01 13.37 2.88
N THR A 92 11.06 13.09 3.65
CA THR A 92 11.90 14.11 4.27
C THR A 92 13.37 13.89 3.92
N TYR A 93 14.20 14.93 4.00
CA TYR A 93 15.64 14.79 3.78
C TYR A 93 16.35 13.87 4.78
N LYS A 94 15.75 13.58 5.94
CA LYS A 94 16.29 12.58 6.88
C LYS A 94 16.17 11.15 6.33
N GLU A 95 15.30 10.95 5.35
CA GLU A 95 14.99 9.67 4.72
C GLU A 95 15.60 9.58 3.32
N ALA A 96 16.48 10.52 2.93
CA ALA A 96 16.98 10.64 1.56
C ALA A 96 17.68 9.36 1.05
N ASP A 97 18.42 8.65 1.91
CA ASP A 97 19.11 7.42 1.54
C ASP A 97 18.17 6.20 1.44
N ILE A 98 16.93 6.34 1.91
CA ILE A 98 15.88 5.30 1.87
C ILE A 98 14.98 5.47 0.63
N LEU A 99 14.82 6.71 0.13
CA LEU A 99 13.80 7.14 -0.83
C LEU A 99 14.29 7.30 -2.28
#